data_AF-A0A239YAY1-F1
#
_entry.id   AF-A0A239YAY1-F1
#
_cell.length_a   1.000
_cell.length_b   1.000
_cell.length_c   1.000
_cell.angle_alpha   90.00
_cell.angle_beta   90.00
_cell.angle_gamma   90.00
#
_symmetry.space_group_name_H-M   'P 1'
#
loop_
_entity.id
_entity.type
_entity.pdbx_description
1 polymer ?
#
loop_
_entity_poly.entity_id
_entity_poly.type
_entity_poly.pdbx_seq_one_letter_code
_entity_poly.pdbx_strand_id
1 'polypeptide(L)' 'METLKVGIIGVGGIAQNRHIPALKKLDHLVEIVGVQDINYELSQQVASEHKIPRVFQEYKDMFEVVDAVINLYTK' A
#
# COMPACT_ATOMS: atom_id res chain seq x y z
N MET A 1 -9.46 -19.92 1.78
CA MET A 1 -9.66 -18.71 0.96
C MET A 1 -8.31 -18.07 0.79
N GLU A 2 -7.98 -17.64 -0.43
CA GLU A 2 -6.79 -16.83 -0.66
C GLU A 2 -7.09 -15.38 -0.27
N THR A 3 -6.16 -14.72 0.41
CA THR A 3 -6.25 -13.30 0.76
C THR A 3 -5.98 -12.45 -0.48
N LEU A 4 -6.76 -11.40 -0.68
CA LEU A 4 -6.57 -10.46 -1.79
C LEU A 4 -5.30 -9.64 -1.58
N LYS A 5 -4.37 -9.69 -2.52
CA LYS A 5 -3.13 -8.89 -2.49
C LYS A 5 -3.39 -7.50 -2.99
N VAL A 6 -3.21 -6.51 -2.11
CA VAL A 6 -3.50 -5.11 -2.40
C VAL A 6 -2.24 -4.27 -2.34
N GLY A 7 -2.06 -3.43 -3.35
CA GLY A 7 -1.08 -2.36 -3.38
C GLY A 7 -1.71 -0.98 -3.10
N ILE A 8 -0.95 -0.07 -2.51
CA ILE A 8 -1.41 1.31 -2.24
C ILE A 8 -0.54 2.32 -3.01
N ILE A 9 -1.18 3.13 -3.84
CA ILE A 9 -0.54 4.19 -4.62
C ILE A 9 -0.94 5.53 -3.98
N GLY A 10 0.05 6.28 -3.49
CA GLY A 10 -0.14 7.46 -2.66
C GLY A 10 -0.27 7.10 -1.18
N VAL A 11 0.74 7.45 -0.38
CA VAL A 11 0.80 7.17 1.08
C VAL A 11 0.63 8.42 1.94
N GLY A 12 -0.12 9.41 1.46
CA GLY A 12 -0.47 10.61 2.22
C GLY A 12 -1.39 10.33 3.42
N GLY A 13 -1.87 11.41 4.06
CA GLY A 13 -2.60 11.32 5.33
C GLY A 13 -3.83 10.40 5.32
N ILE A 14 -4.56 10.29 4.21
CA ILE A 14 -5.73 9.39 4.12
C ILE A 14 -5.34 7.91 4.04
N ALA A 15 -4.18 7.59 3.47
CA ALA A 15 -3.67 6.22 3.43
C ALA A 15 -3.30 5.76 4.84
N GLN A 16 -2.51 6.58 5.54
CA GLN A 16 -1.99 6.27 6.88
C GLN A 16 -3.07 6.25 7.96
N ASN A 17 -4.00 7.22 7.94
CA ASN A 17 -4.98 7.37 9.02
C ASN A 17 -6.27 6.55 8.82
N ARG A 18 -6.57 6.09 7.60
CA ARG A 18 -7.82 5.40 7.28
C ARG A 18 -7.60 4.04 6.62
N HIS A 19 -6.96 4.03 5.45
CA HIS A 19 -6.92 2.83 4.61
C HIS A 19 -6.02 1.74 5.19
N ILE A 20 -4.76 2.06 5.51
CA ILE A 20 -3.80 1.07 6.03
C ILE A 20 -4.32 0.45 7.34
N PRO A 21 -4.80 1.21 8.36
CA PRO A 21 -5.36 0.62 9.57
C PRO A 21 -6.61 -0.22 9.33
N ALA A 22 -7.49 0.19 8.40
CA ALA A 22 -8.70 -0.57 8.08
C ALA A 22 -8.36 -1.91 7.41
N LEU A 23 -7.46 -1.90 6.42
CA LEU A 23 -7.01 -3.12 5.72
C LEU A 23 -6.30 -4.08 6.68
N LYS A 24 -5.49 -3.57 7.61
CA LYS A 24 -4.87 -4.40 8.65
C LYS A 24 -5.87 -5.09 9.58
N LYS A 25 -7.04 -4.49 9.82
CA LYS A 25 -8.13 -5.15 10.58
C LYS A 25 -8.85 -6.22 9.76
N LEU A 26 -8.65 -6.22 8.44
CA LEU A 26 -9.20 -7.16 7.48
C LEU A 26 -8.12 -8.12 6.96
N ASP A 27 -7.09 -8.40 7.76
CA ASP A 27 -5.96 -9.29 7.42
C ASP A 27 -6.39 -10.71 7.02
N HIS A 28 -7.53 -11.18 7.52
CA HIS A 28 -8.17 -12.44 7.11
C HIS A 28 -8.74 -12.41 5.67
N LEU A 29 -8.86 -11.25 5.04
CA LEU A 29 -9.35 -11.07 3.66
C LEU A 29 -8.31 -10.42 2.74
N VAL A 30 -7.42 -9.58 3.27
CA VAL A 30 -6.53 -8.71 2.48
C VAL A 30 -5.10 -8.76 3.02
N GLU A 31 -4.14 -8.84 2.10
CA GLU A 31 -2.71 -8.65 2.37
C GLU A 31 -2.24 -7.35 1.70
N ILE A 32 -1.67 -6.43 2.48
CA ILE A 32 -1.04 -5.24 1.90
C ILE A 32 0.37 -5.63 1.45
N VAL A 33 0.58 -5.75 0.14
CA VAL A 33 1.83 -6.25 -0.43
C VAL A 33 2.87 -5.15 -0.60
N GLY A 34 2.44 -3.93 -0.88
CA GLY A 34 3.38 -2.84 -1.05
C GLY A 34 2.74 -1.48 -1.18
N VAL A 35 3.59 -0.47 -1.08
CA VAL A 35 3.21 0.93 -1.24
C VAL A 35 4.09 1.64 -2.25
N GLN A 36 3.56 2.72 -2.80
CA GLN A 36 4.28 3.65 -3.66
C GLN A 36 3.80 5.08 -3.37
N ASP A 37 4.71 6.05 -3.49
CA ASP A 37 4.38 7.48 -3.49
C ASP A 37 5.40 8.24 -4.34
N ILE A 38 5.03 9.43 -4.84
CA ILE A 38 5.95 10.31 -5.56
C ILE A 38 7.11 10.76 -4.65
N ASN A 39 6.87 10.88 -3.35
CA ASN A 39 7.90 11.03 -2.35
C ASN A 39 8.36 9.64 -1.89
N TYR A 40 9.46 9.16 -2.47
CA TYR A 40 9.99 7.83 -2.17
C TYR A 40 10.38 7.67 -0.70
N GLU A 41 10.98 8.69 -0.08
CA GLU A 41 11.34 8.65 1.35
C GLU A 41 10.11 8.46 2.24
N LEU A 42 9.01 9.17 1.92
CA LEU A 42 7.73 9.00 2.62
C LEU A 42 7.21 7.56 2.47
N SER A 43 7.28 6.98 1.27
CA SER A 43 6.84 5.60 1.05
C SER A 43 7.67 4.58 1.83
N GLN A 44 8.99 4.80 1.98
CA GLN A 44 9.86 3.99 2.82
C GLN A 44 9.52 4.11 4.31
N GLN A 45 9.30 5.34 4.78
CA GLN A 45 8.89 5.59 6.16
C GLN A 45 7.58 4.87 6.49
N VAL A 46 6.54 5.06 5.66
CA VAL A 46 5.22 4.45 5.85
C VAL A 46 5.31 2.92 5.80
N ALA A 47 6.07 2.36 4.86
CA ALA A 47 6.25 0.91 4.78
C ALA A 47 6.92 0.35 6.05
N SER A 48 7.94 1.04 6.57
CA SER A 48 8.60 0.66 7.83
C SER A 48 7.64 0.73 9.02
N GLU A 49 6.96 1.86 9.22
CA GLU A 49 6.02 2.08 10.33
C GLU A 49 4.87 1.06 10.33
N HIS A 50 4.35 0.74 9.13
CA HIS A 50 3.25 -0.19 8.98
C HIS A 50 3.69 -1.63 8.64
N LYS A 51 5.00 -1.95 8.65
CA LYS A 51 5.52 -3.29 8.34
C LYS A 51 5.02 -3.84 7.00
N ILE A 52 4.96 -2.99 5.99
CA ILE A 52 4.55 -3.36 4.62
C ILE A 52 5.81 -3.84 3.88
N PRO A 53 5.80 -5.02 3.23
CA PRO A 53 7.04 -5.69 2.85
C PRO A 53 7.75 -5.08 1.63
N ARG A 54 7.05 -4.29 0.81
CA ARG A 54 7.62 -3.72 -0.43
C ARG A 54 7.33 -2.23 -0.56
N VAL A 55 8.34 -1.53 -1.05
CA VAL A 55 8.25 -0.14 -1.47
C VAL A 55 8.60 -0.12 -2.95
N PHE A 56 7.76 0.52 -3.75
CA PHE A 56 7.98 0.66 -5.19
C PHE A 56 8.32 2.11 -5.50
N GLN A 57 9.29 2.31 -6.39
CA GLN A 57 9.59 3.64 -6.92
C GLN A 57 8.59 4.00 -8.02
N GLU A 58 8.40 3.09 -8.98
CA GLU A 58 7.38 3.19 -10.03
C GLU A 58 6.16 2.34 -9.65
N TYR A 59 4.96 2.93 -9.71
CA TYR A 59 3.74 2.19 -9.34
C TYR A 59 3.43 1.03 -10.29
N LYS A 60 3.96 1.04 -11.52
CA LYS A 60 3.72 -0.02 -12.51
C LYS A 60 4.38 -1.33 -12.10
N ASP A 61 5.54 -1.26 -11.46
CA ASP A 61 6.28 -2.43 -10.95
C ASP A 61 5.46 -3.20 -9.90
N MET A 62 4.55 -2.51 -9.21
CA MET A 62 3.64 -3.11 -8.23
C MET A 62 2.64 -4.08 -8.89
N PHE A 63 2.23 -3.83 -10.14
CA PHE A 63 1.18 -4.60 -10.82
C PHE A 63 1.55 -6.05 -11.06
N GLU A 64 2.84 -6.39 -11.05
CA GLU A 64 3.32 -7.76 -11.22
C GLU A 64 3.05 -8.65 -9.98
N VAL A 65 2.74 -8.04 -8.83
CA VAL A 65 2.68 -8.75 -7.55
C VAL A 65 1.41 -8.51 -6.73
N VAL A 66 0.41 -7.81 -7.29
CA VAL A 66 -0.86 -7.48 -6.62
C VAL A 66 -2.07 -7.88 -7.47
N ASP A 67 -3.17 -8.20 -6.80
CA ASP A 67 -4.45 -8.49 -7.46
C ASP A 67 -5.25 -7.20 -7.72
N ALA A 68 -5.06 -6.19 -6.86
CA ALA A 68 -5.73 -4.90 -6.96
C ALA A 68 -4.85 -3.76 -6.40
N VAL A 69 -5.15 -2.53 -6.81
CA VAL A 69 -4.52 -1.32 -6.25
C VAL A 69 -5.56 -0.34 -5.75
N ILE A 70 -5.25 0.33 -4.64
CA ILE A 70 -5.99 1.48 -4.13
C ILE A 70 -5.20 2.72 -4.48
N ASN A 71 -5.74 3.53 -5.40
CA ASN A 71 -5.17 4.80 -5.77
C ASN A 71 -5.73 5.92 -4.88
N LEU A 72 -4.89 6.45 -4.00
CA LEU A 72 -5.19 7.53 -3.06
C LEU A 72 -4.45 8.83 -3.42
N TYR A 73 -3.71 8.81 -4.53
CA TYR A 73 -3.12 10.02 -5.09
C TYR A 73 -4.23 10.92 -5.63
N THR A 74 -4.23 12.18 -5.19
CA THR A 74 -5.10 13.24 -5.70
C THR A 74 -4.21 14.24 -6.44
N LYS A 75 -4.61 14.60 -7.66
CA LYS A 75 -3.97 15.67 -8.44
C LYS A 75 -4.24 17.03 -7.80
#